data_AF-A0A4R1BPR9-F1
#
_entry.id   AF-A0A4R1BPR9-F1
#
_cell.length_a   1.000
_cell.length_b   1.000
_cell.length_c   1.000
_cell.angle_alpha   90.00
_cell.angle_beta   90.00
_cell.angle_gamma   90.00
#
_symmetry.space_group_name_H-M   'P 1'
#
loop_
_entity.id
_entity.type
_entity.pdbx_description
1 polymer ?
#
loop_
_entity_poly.entity_id
_entity_poly.type
_entity_poly.pdbx_seq_one_letter_code
_entity_poly.pdbx_strand_id
1 'polypeptide(L)' 'MEYRYLGDRNTDPALKGAACSAVRRADGKCIRGKNGSMLVRLEDGRKMVVIGRLLRRQASPR' A
#
# COMPACT_ATOMS: atom_id res chain seq x y z
N MET A 1 -5.25 -8.11 -5.55
CA MET A 1 -4.72 -6.97 -4.75
C MET A 1 -4.18 -5.89 -5.69
N GLU A 2 -4.40 -4.61 -5.38
CA GLU A 2 -4.10 -3.48 -6.28
C GLU A 2 -2.60 -3.14 -6.37
N TYR A 3 -1.87 -3.32 -5.26
CA TYR A 3 -0.45 -2.98 -5.15
C TYR A 3 0.35 -4.10 -4.51
N ARG A 4 1.66 -4.07 -4.75
CA ARG A 4 2.68 -4.78 -3.99
C ARG A 4 3.58 -3.75 -3.31
N TYR A 5 3.77 -3.86 -2.00
CA TYR A 5 4.68 -2.97 -1.25
C TYR A 5 6.09 -3.54 -1.28
N LEU A 6 7.05 -2.82 -1.88
CA LEU A 6 8.43 -3.31 -1.99
C LEU A 6 9.18 -3.26 -0.66
N GLY A 7 8.90 -2.24 0.15
CA GLY A 7 9.73 -1.89 1.30
C GLY A 7 11.11 -1.37 0.90
N ASP A 8 11.89 -0.98 1.90
CA ASP A 8 13.28 -0.54 1.82
C ASP A 8 14.14 -1.26 2.86
N ARG A 9 15.40 -0.85 3.04
CA ARG A 9 16.30 -1.50 4.02
C ARG A 9 15.80 -1.45 5.47
N ASN A 10 14.97 -0.47 5.83
CA ASN A 10 14.45 -0.26 7.18
C ASN A 10 13.04 -0.85 7.38
N THR A 11 12.43 -1.35 6.31
CA THR A 11 11.12 -1.98 6.38
C THR A 11 11.23 -3.34 7.04
N ASP A 12 10.29 -3.64 7.95
CA ASP A 12 10.11 -4.98 8.52
C ASP A 12 10.11 -6.04 7.40
N PRO A 13 11.02 -7.04 7.44
CA PRO A 13 11.09 -8.09 6.43
C PRO A 13 9.76 -8.75 6.13
N ALA A 14 8.87 -8.92 7.12
CA ALA A 14 7.57 -9.56 6.94
C ALA A 14 6.61 -8.74 6.05
N LEU A 15 6.86 -7.45 5.88
CA LEU A 15 6.03 -6.56 5.06
C LEU A 15 6.57 -6.38 3.64
N LYS A 16 7.79 -6.82 3.36
CA LYS A 16 8.40 -6.68 2.03
C LYS A 16 7.73 -7.61 1.03
N GLY A 17 7.35 -7.04 -0.09
CA GLY A 17 6.62 -7.75 -1.14
C GLY A 17 5.17 -8.03 -0.80
N ALA A 18 4.62 -7.51 0.30
CA ALA A 18 3.23 -7.77 0.70
C ALA A 18 2.24 -7.20 -0.33
N ALA A 19 1.19 -7.97 -0.61
CA ALA A 19 0.08 -7.55 -1.44
C ALA A 19 -0.88 -6.67 -0.62
N CYS A 20 -1.34 -5.56 -1.21
CA CYS A 20 -2.20 -4.61 -0.51
C CYS A 20 -3.11 -3.83 -1.46
N SER A 21 -4.11 -3.16 -0.88
CA SER A 21 -5.03 -2.28 -1.62
C SER A 21 -5.13 -0.91 -0.95
N ALA A 22 -5.35 0.14 -1.75
CA ALA A 22 -5.51 1.47 -1.19
C ALA A 22 -6.81 1.58 -0.37
N VAL A 23 -6.70 2.12 0.85
CA VAL A 23 -7.89 2.56 1.59
C VAL A 23 -8.33 3.89 1.00
N ARG A 24 -9.62 3.96 0.63
CA ARG A 24 -10.23 5.11 -0.02
C ARG A 24 -11.20 5.80 0.94
N ARG A 25 -11.31 7.11 0.80
CA ARG A 25 -12.36 7.90 1.49
C ARG A 25 -13.69 7.71 0.78
N ALA A 26 -14.74 8.30 1.34
CA ALA A 26 -16.08 8.31 0.74
C ALA A 26 -16.11 8.94 -0.67
N ASP A 27 -15.18 9.85 -0.99
CA ASP A 27 -15.02 10.46 -2.31
C ASP A 27 -14.27 9.58 -3.34
N GLY A 28 -13.96 8.32 -2.99
CA GLY A 28 -13.22 7.39 -3.84
C GLY A 28 -11.71 7.65 -3.95
N LYS A 29 -11.19 8.73 -3.35
CA LYS A 29 -9.76 9.06 -3.40
C LYS A 29 -8.98 8.26 -2.37
N CYS A 30 -7.76 7.86 -2.72
CA CYS A 30 -6.83 7.21 -1.80
C CYS A 30 -6.46 8.15 -0.63
N ILE A 31 -6.36 7.60 0.57
CA ILE A 31 -5.91 8.36 1.74
C ILE A 31 -4.38 8.51 1.69
N ARG A 32 -3.89 9.74 1.52
CA ARG A 32 -2.47 10.09 1.45
C ARG A 32 -2.06 11.05 2.56
N GLY A 33 -0.87 10.85 3.13
CA GLY A 33 -0.24 11.77 4.07
C GLY A 33 0.59 12.84 3.37
N LYS A 34 0.96 13.89 4.10
CA LYS A 34 1.73 15.04 3.58
C LYS A 34 3.11 14.64 3.02
N ASN A 35 3.74 13.60 3.56
CA ASN A 35 5.08 13.15 3.18
C ASN A 35 5.08 12.04 2.11
N GLY A 36 4.04 11.98 1.28
CA GLY A 36 3.92 10.97 0.23
C GLY A 36 3.64 9.55 0.75
N SER A 37 3.17 9.42 1.99
CA SER A 37 2.69 8.16 2.54
C SER A 37 1.26 7.86 2.09
N MET A 38 0.85 6.60 2.17
CA MET A 38 -0.50 6.15 1.82
C MET A 38 -1.00 5.12 2.83
N LEU A 39 -2.29 5.19 3.17
CA LEU A 39 -2.94 4.15 3.97
C LEU A 39 -3.37 2.99 3.07
N VAL A 40 -2.87 1.79 3.38
CA VAL A 40 -3.20 0.56 2.66
C VAL A 40 -3.78 -0.49 3.60
N ARG A 41 -4.53 -1.44 3.02
CA ARG A 41 -5.03 -2.63 3.70
C ARG A 41 -4.33 -3.86 3.13
N LEU A 42 -3.75 -4.68 3.99
CA LEU A 42 -3.17 -5.97 3.65
C LEU A 42 -4.24 -7.05 3.41
N GLU A 43 -3.81 -8.24 2.98
CA GLU A 43 -4.71 -9.41 2.78
C GLU A 43 -5.38 -9.87 4.08
N ASP A 44 -4.67 -9.81 5.21
CA ASP A 44 -5.20 -10.15 6.54
C ASP A 44 -6.17 -9.10 7.12
N GLY A 45 -6.48 -8.05 6.35
CA GLY A 45 -7.37 -6.96 6.76
C GLY A 45 -6.70 -5.86 7.59
N ARG A 46 -5.44 -6.04 8.00
CA ARG A 46 -4.67 -5.05 8.77
C ARG A 46 -4.44 -3.80 7.93
N LYS A 47 -4.56 -2.63 8.55
CA LYS A 47 -4.26 -1.34 7.92
C LYS A 47 -2.88 -0.86 8.34
N MET A 48 -2.13 -0.29 7.39
CA MET A 48 -0.82 0.30 7.65
C MET A 48 -0.57 1.52 6.79
N VAL A 49 0.24 2.44 7.30
CA VAL A 49 0.75 3.59 6.55
C VAL A 49 2.09 3.19 5.93
N VAL A 50 2.18 3.30 4.60
CA VAL A 50 3.39 2.94 3.84
C VAL A 50 3.90 4.13 3.04
N ILE A 51 5.17 4.07 2.65
CA ILE A 51 5.77 5.06 1.75
C ILE A 51 5.25 4.82 0.33
N GLY A 52 4.52 5.77 -0.25
CA GLY A 52 3.81 5.59 -1.51
C GLY A 52 4.71 5.27 -2.71
N ARG A 53 5.93 5.82 -2.76
CA ARG A 53 6.91 5.54 -3.84
C ARG A 53 7.37 4.08 -3.90
N LEU A 54 7.15 3.32 -2.82
CA LEU A 54 7.51 1.90 -2.74
C LEU A 54 6.34 0.98 -3.10
N LEU A 55 5.19 1.52 -3.50
CA LEU A 55 4.06 0.74 -4.01
C LEU A 55 4.21 0.52 -5.51
N ARG A 56 4.09 -0.74 -5.94
CA ARG A 56 4.01 -1.11 -7.35
C ARG A 56 2.63 -1.61 -7.68
N ARG A 57 1.94 -0.87 -8.54
CA ARG A 57 0.62 -1.27 -9.05
C ARG A 57 0.77 -2.62 -9.73
N GLN A 58 -0.01 -3.59 -9.28
CA GLN A 58 -0.11 -4.87 -9.99
C GLN A 58 -1.03 -4.63 -11.19
N ALA A 59 -0.66 -5.15 -12.36
CA ALA A 59 -1.57 -5.12 -13.48
C ALA A 59 -2.83 -5.89 -13.07
N SER A 60 -4.01 -5.28 -13.20
CA SER A 60 -5.23 -6.06 -13.15
C SER A 60 -5.16 -7.08 -14.29
N PRO A 61 -5.54 -8.35 -14.07
CA PRO A 61 -5.79 -9.24 -15.20
C PRO A 61 -6.85 -8.55 -16.07
N ARG A 62 -6.51 -8.38 -17.36
CA ARG A 62 -7.45 -7.90 -18.37
C ARG A 62 -8.54 -8.94 -18.59
#